data_AF-A0A838D3Y9-F1
#
_entry.id   AF-A0A838D3Y9-F1
#
_cell.length_a   1.000
_cell.length_b   1.000
_cell.length_c   1.000
_cell.angle_alpha   90.00
_cell.angle_beta   90.00
_cell.angle_gamma   90.00
#
_symmetry.space_group_name_H-M   'P 1'
#
loop_
_entity.id
_entity.type
_entity.pdbx_description
1 polymer ?
#
loop_
_entity_poly.entity_id
_entity_poly.type
_entity_poly.pdbx_seq_one_letter_code
_entity_poly.pdbx_strand_id
1 'polypeptide(L)'
;MKFCNVLISLAASTENTIGDKNKIRWIIEVNDLYKQHKGEARYEDQFSIVHKVYDGENLIESNSITVNRKNLFQIKDKIDMVLNECM
;
A
#
# COMPACT_ATOMS: atom_id res chain seq x y z
N MET A 1 -3.84 10.72 -22.04
CA MET A 1 -2.61 10.17 -21.42
C MET A 1 -2.99 8.89 -20.69
N LYS A 2 -2.28 7.78 -20.96
CA LYS A 2 -2.57 6.47 -20.36
C LYS A 2 -2.13 6.50 -18.89
N PHE A 3 -3.04 6.10 -18.01
CA PHE A 3 -2.86 6.08 -16.56
C PHE A 3 -2.04 4.85 -16.17
N CYS A 4 -0.94 5.05 -15.46
CA CYS A 4 -0.27 3.98 -14.72
C CYS A 4 -0.65 4.14 -13.24
N ASN A 5 -1.79 3.57 -12.85
CA ASN A 5 -2.00 3.23 -11.45
C ASN A 5 -1.07 2.05 -11.16
N VAL A 6 0.09 2.34 -10.58
CA VAL A 6 0.92 1.28 -10.01
C VAL A 6 0.24 0.86 -8.71
N LEU A 7 -0.82 0.07 -8.83
CA LEU A 7 -1.33 -0.76 -7.76
C LEU A 7 -0.27 -1.83 -7.51
N ILE A 8 0.58 -1.63 -6.50
CA ILE A 8 1.35 -2.73 -5.93
C ILE A 8 0.36 -3.53 -5.08
N SER A 9 -0.50 -4.30 -5.76
CA SER A 9 -1.21 -5.41 -5.11
C SER A 9 -0.21 -6.53 -4.95
N LEU A 10 0.52 -6.54 -3.82
CA LEU A 10 1.28 -7.71 -3.41
C LEU A 10 0.30 -8.76 -2.89
N ALA A 11 -0.52 -9.31 -3.78
CA ALA A 11 -1.31 -10.48 -3.50
C ALA A 11 -0.35 -11.68 -3.55
N ALA A 12 0.20 -12.06 -2.40
CA ALA A 12 0.74 -13.40 -2.21
C ALA A 12 -0.44 -14.39 -2.32
N SER A 13 -0.79 -14.72 -3.56
CA SER A 13 -1.80 -15.72 -3.88
C SER A 13 -1.17 -17.09 -3.74
N THR A 14 -1.21 -17.65 -2.53
CA THR A 14 -1.30 -19.11 -2.41
C THR A 14 -2.66 -19.52 -2.99
N GLU A 15 -2.62 -20.28 -4.10
CA GLU A 15 -3.79 -20.75 -4.83
C GLU A 15 -4.72 -21.58 -3.93
N ASN A 16 -5.95 -21.06 -3.81
CA ASN A 16 -7.25 -21.72 -3.69
C ASN A 16 -7.38 -23.06 -2.95
N THR A 17 -8.11 -22.99 -1.83
CA THR A 17 -9.40 -23.70 -1.76
C THR A 17 -10.49 -22.73 -1.29
N ILE A 18 -11.61 -22.73 -2.02
CA ILE A 18 -12.84 -22.02 -1.71
C ILE A 18 -13.35 -22.57 -0.37
N GLY A 19 -13.23 -21.80 0.72
CA GLY A 19 -13.78 -22.22 2.02
C GLY A 19 -13.15 -21.64 3.27
N ASP A 20 -12.02 -20.92 3.19
CA ASP A 20 -11.35 -20.46 4.40
C ASP A 20 -11.86 -19.08 4.83
N LYS A 21 -12.87 -19.09 5.73
CA LYS A 21 -13.50 -17.88 6.29
C LYS A 21 -12.55 -17.04 7.16
N ASN A 22 -11.31 -17.49 7.37
CA ASN A 22 -10.30 -16.89 8.26
C ASN A 22 -9.03 -16.44 7.52
N LYS A 23 -9.13 -16.03 6.25
CA LYS A 23 -7.95 -15.51 5.53
C LYS A 23 -7.78 -14.02 5.82
N ILE A 24 -6.76 -13.71 6.63
CA ILE A 24 -6.32 -12.33 6.84
C ILE A 24 -5.67 -11.82 5.55
N ARG A 25 -6.16 -10.71 5.01
CA ARG A 25 -5.60 -10.01 3.84
C ARG A 25 -5.10 -8.64 4.25
N TRP A 26 -3.90 -8.29 3.83
CA TRP A 26 -3.34 -6.94 4.01
C TRP A 26 -3.29 -6.21 2.67
N ILE A 27 -3.65 -4.93 2.69
CA ILE A 27 -3.57 -4.03 1.54
C ILE A 27 -2.78 -2.80 1.97
N ILE A 28 -1.75 -2.45 1.19
CA ILE A 28 -1.00 -1.20 1.34
C ILE A 28 -1.33 -0.31 0.15
N GLU A 29 -1.87 0.87 0.43
CA GLU A 29 -2.19 1.90 -0.57
C GLU A 29 -1.24 3.08 -0.41
N VAL A 30 -0.70 3.58 -1.52
CA VAL A 30 0.15 4.78 -1.53
C VAL A 30 -0.57 5.88 -2.31
N ASN A 31 -0.87 6.97 -1.63
CA ASN A 31 -1.61 8.10 -2.16
C ASN A 31 -0.72 9.34 -2.27
N ASP A 32 -0.69 9.96 -3.44
CA ASP A 32 -0.03 11.23 -3.69
C ASP A 32 -0.92 12.38 -3.18
N LEU A 33 -0.52 13.03 -2.08
CA LEU A 33 -1.34 14.06 -1.43
C LEU A 33 -1.39 15.36 -2.26
N TYR A 34 -0.38 15.65 -3.08
CA TYR A 34 -0.41 16.81 -3.95
C TYR A 34 -1.51 16.71 -5.02
N LYS A 35 -1.75 15.49 -5.52
CA LYS A 35 -2.86 15.25 -6.48
C LYS A 35 -4.23 15.39 -5.85
N GLN A 36 -4.36 15.12 -4.55
CA GLN A 36 -5.61 15.24 -3.79
C GLN A 36 -5.87 16.70 -3.36
N HIS A 37 -4.80 17.44 -3.04
CA HIS A 37 -4.84 18.83 -2.58
C HIS A 37 -4.14 19.76 -3.58
N LYS A 38 -4.60 19.75 -4.83
CA LYS A 38 -3.97 20.52 -5.91
C LYS A 38 -3.89 22.01 -5.56
N GLY A 39 -2.70 22.59 -5.69
CA GLY A 39 -2.44 24.01 -5.42
C GLY A 39 -1.90 24.29 -4.01
N GLU A 40 -1.84 23.28 -3.14
CA GLU A 40 -1.25 23.42 -1.81
C GLU A 40 0.20 22.93 -1.78
N ALA A 41 1.15 23.86 -1.81
CA ALA A 41 2.60 23.57 -1.84
C ALA A 41 3.09 22.70 -0.66
N ARG A 42 2.40 22.74 0.49
CA ARG A 42 2.73 21.90 1.65
C ARG A 42 2.63 20.39 1.37
N TYR A 43 1.89 19.99 0.34
CA TYR A 43 1.71 18.58 -0.04
C TYR A 43 2.56 18.15 -1.25
N GLU A 44 3.35 19.05 -1.85
CA GLU A 44 4.08 18.82 -3.11
C GLU A 44 4.98 17.56 -3.08
N ASP A 45 5.48 17.21 -1.91
CA ASP A 45 6.31 16.02 -1.70
C ASP A 45 5.72 15.03 -0.68
N GLN A 46 4.45 15.18 -0.32
CA GLN A 46 3.83 14.36 0.72
C GLN A 46 3.00 13.23 0.11
N PHE A 47 3.11 12.06 0.73
CA PHE A 47 2.41 10.84 0.37
C PHE A 47 1.76 10.27 1.61
N SER A 48 0.55 9.73 1.47
CA SER A 48 -0.10 8.94 2.51
C SER A 48 0.04 7.46 2.19
N ILE A 49 0.64 6.71 3.12
CA ILE A 49 0.67 5.25 3.06
C ILE A 49 -0.41 4.75 4.00
N VAL A 50 -1.38 4.01 3.46
CA VAL A 50 -2.50 3.44 4.22
C VAL A 50 -2.34 1.92 4.26
N HIS A 51 -2.24 1.37 5.45
CA HIS A 51 -2.24 -0.06 5.72
C HIS A 51 -3.63 -0.48 6.18
N LYS A 52 -4.23 -1.44 5.48
CA LYS A 52 -5.55 -2.00 5.81
C LYS A 52 -5.45 -3.49 6.02
N VAL A 53 -6.04 -3.98 7.11
CA VAL A 53 -6.15 -5.39 7.46
C VAL A 53 -7.60 -5.82 7.34
N TYR A 54 -7.85 -6.86 6.56
CA TYR A 54 -9.16 -7.46 6.39
C TYR A 54 -9.15 -8.89 6.92
N ASP A 55 -10.26 -9.31 7.54
CA ASP A 55 -10.58 -10.71 7.81
C ASP A 55 -11.81 -11.08 6.99
N GLY A 56 -11.60 -11.93 5.98
CA GLY A 56 -12.58 -12.11 4.91
C GLY A 56 -12.87 -10.78 4.20
N GLU A 57 -14.12 -10.31 4.29
CA GLU A 57 -14.58 -9.05 3.71
C GLU A 57 -14.60 -7.88 4.71
N ASN A 58 -14.37 -8.16 6.01
CA ASN A 58 -14.48 -7.16 7.06
C ASN A 58 -13.14 -6.43 7.25
N LEU A 59 -13.16 -5.10 7.15
CA LEU A 59 -12.03 -4.27 7.55
C LEU A 59 -11.90 -4.28 9.07
N ILE A 60 -10.76 -4.76 9.59
CA ILE A 60 -10.48 -4.81 11.04
C ILE A 60 -9.62 -3.62 11.46
N GLU A 61 -8.61 -3.28 10.66
CA GLU A 61 -7.63 -2.25 11.02
C GLU A 61 -7.31 -1.38 9.80
N SER A 62 -7.19 -0.08 10.02
CA SER A 62 -6.75 0.86 9.00
C SER A 62 -5.90 1.94 9.63
N ASN A 63 -4.60 1.92 9.34
CA ASN A 63 -3.65 2.91 9.80
C ASN A 63 -3.08 3.69 8.62
N SER A 64 -2.88 4.99 8.81
CA SER A 64 -2.25 5.84 7.81
C SER A 64 -1.08 6.60 8.38
N ILE A 65 0.00 6.67 7.62
CA ILE A 65 1.13 7.57 7.90
C ILE A 65 1.31 8.53 6.73
N THR A 66 1.78 9.74 7.01
CA THR A 66 2.19 10.70 5.99
C THR A 66 3.71 10.73 5.94
N VAL A 67 4.27 10.61 4.75
CA VAL A 67 5.71 10.55 4.50
C VAL A 67 6.09 11.44 3.33
N ASN A 68 7.32 11.93 3.33
CA ASN A 68 7.86 12.58 2.14
C ASN A 68 8.33 11.56 1.08
N ARG A 69 8.66 12.01 -0.13
CA ARG A 69 9.11 11.13 -1.22
C ARG A 69 10.37 10.34 -0.89
N LYS A 70 11.34 10.97 -0.21
CA LYS A 70 12.59 10.30 0.18
C LYS A 70 12.30 9.10 1.09
N ASN A 71 11.45 9.29 2.09
CA ASN A 71 11.06 8.23 3.03
C ASN A 71 10.23 7.15 2.32
N LEU A 72 9.37 7.52 1.37
CA LEU A 72 8.61 6.56 0.57
C LEU A 72 9.54 5.60 -0.20
N PHE A 73 10.58 6.12 -0.86
CA PHE A 73 11.55 5.28 -1.58
C PHE A 73 12.32 4.36 -0.63
N GLN A 74 12.75 4.86 0.53
CA GLN A 74 13.42 4.03 1.53
C GLN A 74 12.54 2.87 2.05
N ILE A 75 11.24 3.11 2.21
CA ILE A 75 10.28 2.07 2.61
C ILE A 75 10.15 1.03 1.49
N LYS A 76 9.98 1.48 0.24
CA LYS A 76 9.92 0.59 -0.92
C LYS A 76 11.16 -0.30 -1.01
N ASP A 77 12.36 0.29 -0.94
CA ASP A 77 13.61 -0.45 -1.08
C ASP A 77 13.77 -1.50 0.04
N LYS A 78 13.35 -1.17 1.27
CA LYS A 78 13.33 -2.14 2.38
C LYS A 78 12.35 -3.28 2.15
N ILE A 79 11.16 -3.00 1.63
CA ILE A 79 10.16 -4.03 1.31
C ILE A 79 10.71 -4.95 0.22
N ASP A 80 11.23 -4.38 -0.87
CA ASP A 80 11.81 -5.15 -1.97
C ASP A 80 12.97 -6.03 -1.50
N MET A 81 13.83 -5.51 -0.63
CA MET A 81 14.92 -6.28 -0.02
C MET A 81 14.41 -7.47 0.79
N VAL A 82 13.46 -7.26 1.70
CA VAL A 82 12.89 -8.34 2.53
C VAL A 82 12.20 -9.40 1.66
N LEU A 83 11.46 -9.00 0.64
CA LEU A 83 10.78 -9.93 -0.27
C LEU A 83 11.78 -10.75 -1.10
N ASN A 84 12.86 -10.12 -1.56
CA ASN A 84 13.91 -10.81 -2.31
C ASN A 84 14.75 -11.75 -1.43
N GLU A 85 14.94 -11.44 -0.14
CA GLU A 85 15.62 -12.36 0.81
C GLU A 85 14.75 -13.57 1.19
N CYS A 86 13.42 -13.48 1.02
CA CYS A 86 12.48 -14.56 1.29
C CYS A 86 12.24 -15.49 0.08
N MET A 87 12.81 -15.18 -1.09
CA MET A 87 12.78 -16.02 -2.31
C MET A 87 14.11 -16.74 -2.51
#